data_AF-A0A1H1P2S2-F1
#
_entry.id   AF-A0A1H1P2S2-F1
#
_cell.length_a   1.000
_cell.length_b   1.000
_cell.length_c   1.000
_cell.angle_alpha   90.00
_cell.angle_beta   90.00
_cell.angle_gamma   90.00
#
_symmetry.space_group_name_H-M   'P 1'
#
loop_
_entity.id
_entity.type
_entity.pdbx_description
1 polymer ?
#
loop_
_entity_poly.entity_id
_entity_poly.type
_entity_poly.pdbx_seq_one_letter_code
_entity_poly.pdbx_strand_id
1 'polypeptide(L)' 'MSGASIIGIGMLFFMLFLLVFQIVICVWGYRDAKSRGYSNEFALLVLIALLFFPVLGLIIYLIIRSDPNDRFKRY' A
#
# COMPACT_ATOMS: atom_id res chain seq x y z
N MET A 1 -23.37 -18.45 27.16
CA MET A 1 -22.76 -17.16 26.76
C MET A 1 -21.53 -17.43 25.87
N SER A 2 -21.71 -18.06 24.70
CA SER A 2 -20.58 -18.64 23.92
C SER A 2 -20.35 -17.96 22.57
N GLY A 3 -21.37 -17.32 22.00
CA GLY A 3 -21.29 -16.67 20.68
C GLY A 3 -20.47 -15.37 20.66
N ALA A 4 -20.48 -14.62 21.77
CA ALA A 4 -19.73 -13.36 21.88
C ALA A 4 -18.21 -13.58 21.80
N SER A 5 -17.70 -14.70 22.31
CA SER A 5 -16.28 -15.06 22.33
C SER A 5 -15.73 -15.35 20.93
N ILE A 6 -16.53 -16.03 20.10
CA ILE A 6 -16.14 -16.41 18.73
C ILE A 6 -16.07 -15.16 17.84
N ILE A 7 -17.05 -14.25 17.97
CA ILE A 7 -17.08 -12.97 17.26
C ILE A 7 -15.88 -12.10 17.67
N GLY A 8 -15.54 -12.05 18.96
CA GLY A 8 -14.39 -11.30 19.46
C GLY A 8 -13.05 -11.80 18.89
N ILE A 9 -12.85 -13.12 18.84
CA ILE A 9 -11.65 -13.73 18.23
C ILE A 9 -11.60 -13.45 16.73
N GLY A 10 -12.73 -13.58 16.02
CA GLY A 10 -12.83 -13.26 14.60
C GLY A 10 -12.44 -11.81 14.29
N MET A 11 -12.91 -10.85 15.10
CA MET A 11 -12.52 -9.44 14.97
C MET A 11 -11.02 -9.22 15.17
N LEU A 12 -10.40 -9.89 16.14
CA LEU A 12 -8.96 -9.78 16.38
C LEU A 12 -8.15 -10.25 15.17
N PHE A 13 -8.50 -11.40 14.58
CA PHE A 13 -7.85 -11.88 13.37
C PHE A 13 -8.07 -10.96 12.16
N PHE A 14 -9.28 -10.41 12.01
CA PHE A 14 -9.57 -9.46 10.94
C PHE A 14 -8.75 -8.18 11.07
N MET A 15 -8.60 -7.65 12.29
CA MET A 15 -7.80 -6.45 12.55
C MET A 15 -6.31 -6.71 12.34
N LEU A 16 -5.82 -7.89 12.74
CA LEU A 16 -4.45 -8.34 12.45
C LEU A 16 -4.23 -8.47 10.93
N PHE A 17 -5.19 -9.06 10.21
CA PHE A 17 -5.15 -9.20 8.76
C PHE A 17 -5.06 -7.83 8.07
N LEU A 18 -5.88 -6.86 8.47
CA LEU A 18 -5.82 -5.50 7.93
C LEU A 18 -4.46 -4.83 8.16
N LEU A 19 -3.85 -5.07 9.31
CA LEU A 19 -2.54 -4.51 9.65
C LEU A 19 -1.42 -5.11 8.79
N VAL A 20 -1.43 -6.44 8.63
CA VAL A 20 -0.50 -7.14 7.73
C VAL A 20 -0.73 -6.70 6.28
N PHE A 21 -1.98 -6.60 5.84
CA PHE A 21 -2.34 -6.16 4.50
C PHE A 21 -1.83 -4.73 4.22
N GLN A 22 -1.93 -3.82 5.18
CA GLN A 22 -1.35 -2.47 5.11
C GLN A 22 0.16 -2.53 4.81
N ILE A 23 0.92 -3.28 5.62
CA ILE A 23 2.37 -3.41 5.46
C ILE A 23 2.72 -4.01 4.10
N VAL A 24 1.97 -5.02 3.65
CA VAL A 24 2.19 -5.67 2.35
C VAL A 24 2.00 -4.68 1.20
N ILE A 25 0.95 -3.83 1.23
CA ILE A 25 0.76 -2.81 0.18
C ILE A 25 1.90 -1.77 0.23
N CYS A 26 2.33 -1.33 1.42
CA CYS A 26 3.46 -0.39 1.55
C CYS A 26 4.73 -0.95 0.87
N VAL A 27 5.11 -2.18 1.22
CA VAL A 27 6.31 -2.83 0.69
C VAL A 27 6.17 -3.09 -0.80
N TRP A 28 5.00 -3.53 -1.25
CA TRP A 28 4.72 -3.76 -2.66
C TRP A 28 4.80 -2.46 -3.47
N GLY A 29 4.21 -1.37 -2.98
CA GLY A 29 4.28 -0.05 -3.61
C GLY A 29 5.71 0.47 -3.74
N TYR A 30 6.54 0.31 -2.70
CA TYR A 30 7.96 0.67 -2.75
C TYR A 30 8.73 -0.16 -3.79
N ARG A 31 8.51 -1.49 -3.82
CA ARG A 31 9.16 -2.39 -4.79
C ARG A 31 8.72 -2.12 -6.22
N ASP A 32 7.44 -1.86 -6.47
CA ASP A 32 6.90 -1.55 -7.79
C ASP A 32 7.44 -0.21 -8.32
N ALA A 33 7.44 0.83 -7.47
CA ALA A 33 8.02 2.13 -7.81
C ALA A 33 9.51 2.02 -8.18
N LYS A 34 10.28 1.26 -7.38
CA LYS A 34 11.70 1.02 -7.65
C LYS A 34 11.92 0.21 -8.94
N SER A 35 11.10 -0.79 -9.21
CA SER A 35 11.19 -1.61 -10.44
C SER A 35 10.93 -0.81 -11.71
N ARG A 36 10.17 0.28 -11.61
CA ARG A 36 9.85 1.17 -12.75
C ARG A 36 10.87 2.29 -12.96
N GLY A 37 11.92 2.36 -12.13
CA GLY A 37 12.97 3.36 -12.26
C GLY A 37 12.58 4.75 -11.75
N TYR A 38 11.58 4.83 -10.86
CA TYR A 38 11.31 6.05 -10.08
C TYR A 38 12.38 6.22 -9.00
N SER A 39 12.70 7.47 -8.66
CA SER A 39 13.70 7.82 -7.65
C SER A 39 13.33 7.27 -6.27
N ASN A 40 14.34 6.96 -5.46
CA ASN A 40 14.13 6.42 -4.11
C ASN A 40 13.32 7.37 -3.20
N GLU A 41 13.40 8.70 -3.39
CA GLU A 41 12.60 9.65 -2.60
C GLU A 41 11.10 9.49 -2.88
N PHE A 42 10.73 9.22 -4.14
CA PHE A 42 9.33 9.03 -4.54
C PHE A 42 8.76 7.74 -3.93
N ALA A 43 9.54 6.67 -3.94
CA ALA A 43 9.14 5.41 -3.33
C ALA A 43 8.97 5.54 -1.80
N LEU A 44 9.79 6.38 -1.15
CA LEU A 44 9.64 6.72 0.27
C LEU A 44 8.40 7.59 0.54
N LEU A 45 8.09 8.57 -0.32
CA LEU A 45 6.89 9.39 -0.19
C LEU A 45 5.60 8.57 -0.33
N VAL A 46 5.55 7.63 -1.29
CA VAL A 46 4.42 6.70 -1.42
C VAL A 46 4.29 5.83 -0.17
N LEU A 47 5.40 5.33 0.38
CA LEU A 47 5.40 4.50 1.59
C LEU A 47 4.91 5.27 2.82
N ILE A 48 5.35 6.53 3.00
CA ILE A 48 4.87 7.41 4.09
C ILE A 48 3.39 7.76 3.90
N ALA A 49 2.97 8.11 2.67
CA ALA A 49 1.57 8.41 2.38
C ALA A 49 0.65 7.21 2.65
N LEU A 50 1.08 6.00 2.29
CA LEU A 50 0.34 4.77 2.58
C LEU A 50 0.28 4.43 4.07
N LEU A 51 1.34 4.76 4.82
CA LEU A 51 1.41 4.52 6.26
C LEU A 51 0.42 5.38 7.05
N PHE A 52 0.28 6.67 6.69
CA PHE A 52 -0.64 7.59 7.37
C PHE A 52 -2.07 7.51 6.83
N PHE A 53 -2.23 7.23 5.54
CA PHE A 53 -3.53 7.16 4.90
C PHE A 53 -3.54 6.03 3.88
N PRO A 54 -3.93 4.80 4.26
CA PRO A 54 -3.93 3.63 3.36
C PRO A 54 -4.62 3.91 2.03
N VAL A 55 -5.73 4.67 2.09
CA VAL A 55 -6.52 5.04 0.92
C VAL A 55 -5.83 6.13 0.07
N LEU A 56 -5.28 7.18 0.67
CA LEU A 56 -4.58 8.23 -0.08
C LEU A 56 -3.28 7.71 -0.71
N GLY A 57 -2.53 6.84 -0.03
CA GLY A 57 -1.37 6.18 -0.62
C GLY A 57 -1.73 5.35 -1.85
N LEU A 58 -2.89 4.68 -1.82
CA LEU A 58 -3.40 3.91 -2.96
C LEU A 58 -3.89 4.84 -4.10
N ILE A 59 -4.52 5.97 -3.78
CA ILE A 59 -4.92 7.00 -4.77
C ILE A 59 -3.69 7.61 -5.44
N ILE A 60 -2.68 8.02 -4.67
CA ILE A 60 -1.43 8.59 -5.21
C ILE A 60 -0.70 7.56 -6.08
N TYR A 61 -0.67 6.28 -5.66
CA TYR A 61 -0.14 5.19 -6.47
C TYR A 61 -0.87 5.07 -7.82
N LEU A 62 -2.20 5.10 -7.83
CA LEU A 62 -2.99 4.98 -9.06
C LEU A 62 -2.80 6.19 -10.00
N ILE A 63 -2.62 7.38 -9.45
CA ILE A 63 -2.30 8.59 -10.23
C ILE A 63 -0.91 8.45 -10.88
N ILE A 64 0.12 8.06 -10.11
CA ILE A 64 1.49 7.85 -10.61
C ILE A 64 1.55 6.71 -11.63
N ARG A 65 0.83 5.61 -11.36
CA ARG A 65 0.74 4.46 -12.28
C ARG A 65 0.17 4.85 -13.64
N SER A 66 -0.67 5.88 -13.68
CA SER A 66 -1.27 6.37 -14.93
C SER A 66 -0.42 7.46 -15.61
N ASP A 67 0.73 7.83 -15.04
CA ASP A 67 1.60 8.86 -15.62
C ASP A 67 2.22 8.34 -16.92
N PRO A 68 1.88 8.89 -18.11
CA PRO A 68 2.35 8.41 -19.41
C PRO A 68 3.84 8.63 -19.66
N ASN A 69 4.52 9.39 -18.79
CA ASN A 69 5.92 9.76 -18.95
C ASN A 69 6.88 8.57 -18.76
N ASP A 70 6.39 7.46 -18.20
CA ASP A 70 7.08 6.16 -18.17
C ASP A 70 7.22 5.53 -19.58
N ARG A 71 6.33 5.86 -20.52
CA ARG A 71 6.39 5.41 -21.93
C ARG A 71 7.51 6.04 -22.75
N PHE A 72 7.94 7.24 -22.38
CA PHE A 72 8.93 8.02 -23.15
C PHE A 72 10.37 7.80 -22.71
N LYS A 73 10.61 7.22 -21.52
CA LYS A 73 11.96 6.87 -21.04
C LYS A 73 12.62 5.67 -21.75
N ARG A 74 11.92 5.08 -22.74
CA ARG A 74 12.36 3.92 -23.54
C ARG A 74 12.74 4.25 -24.98
N TYR A 75 12.64 5.51 -25.40
CA TYR A 75 13.17 6.04 -26.66
C TYR A 75 14.29 7.03 -26.37
#